data_AF-A0A7V4ZFD4-F1
#
_entry.id   AF-A0A7V4ZFD4-F1
#
_cell.length_a   1.000
_cell.length_b   1.000
_cell.length_c   1.000
_cell.angle_alpha   90.00
_cell.angle_beta   90.00
_cell.angle_gamma   90.00
#
_symmetry.space_group_name_H-M   'P 1'
#
loop_
_entity.id
_entity.type
_entity.pdbx_description
1 polymer ?
#
loop_
_entity_poly.entity_id
_entity_poly.type
_entity_poly.pdbx_seq_one_letter_code
_entity_poly.pdbx_strand_id
1 'polypeptide(L)'
;MKTGRRFCSSRTTTAWYADTRGGLCGWREVASWRTARCRRPCRWRVPQRLLTCTDEVRRAAMENAVDLYKAIYESVEKGENVCVATVVGAKGSTPRNMGAKMLIWQDGRTLGSVGGGELELRVVAAAQEVFAKGQPMRLDFSLRGGGDAGICGGDAEVFLELVAAKPRLVIIGGGHVGNALSRLAALLGFRVVVMDTRELDASLFPESVQLVQVQSYDALPKEWFDANTYAVVMTPNHMGDRAALAQLVQLPLAYLGMIGSRRKVEQTFRALREQGVPEDALNRVYAPIGLGIGAETPMEIAVSIAAEIIQVRNTAHLEKEARERKHQSLKQALHSQVAH
;
A
#
# COMPACT_ATOMS: atom_id res chain seq x y z
N MET A 1 -14.10 58.59 22.55
CA MET A 1 -15.57 58.76 22.57
C MET A 1 -16.19 57.93 21.45
N LYS A 2 -16.91 56.85 21.79
CA LYS A 2 -18.21 56.44 21.23
C LYS A 2 -18.57 55.07 21.83
N THR A 3 -19.71 55.07 22.50
CA THR A 3 -20.38 53.96 23.16
C THR A 3 -21.07 53.03 22.16
N GLY A 4 -21.02 51.72 22.38
CA GLY A 4 -21.89 50.75 21.71
C GLY A 4 -22.22 49.60 22.65
N ARG A 5 -23.46 49.55 23.16
CA ARG A 5 -23.98 48.44 23.97
C ARG A 5 -24.39 47.28 23.05
N ARG A 6 -24.02 46.05 23.39
CA ARG A 6 -24.79 44.86 23.00
C ARG A 6 -25.23 44.12 24.25
N PHE A 7 -26.54 43.93 24.37
CA PHE A 7 -27.20 43.08 25.35
C PHE A 7 -26.82 41.62 25.08
N CYS A 8 -26.37 40.89 26.10
CA CYS A 8 -26.24 39.43 26.04
C CYS A 8 -27.27 38.83 27.00
N SER A 9 -28.31 38.20 26.44
CA SER A 9 -29.33 37.46 27.17
C SER A 9 -28.75 36.19 27.77
N SER A 10 -29.10 35.90 29.02
CA SER A 10 -28.73 34.70 29.76
C SER A 10 -29.07 33.39 29.03
N ARG A 11 -28.08 32.54 28.79
CA ARG A 11 -28.27 31.09 28.65
C ARG A 11 -27.30 30.35 29.55
N THR A 12 -27.85 29.51 30.42
CA THR A 12 -27.16 28.50 31.22
C THR A 12 -26.48 27.52 30.28
N THR A 13 -25.20 27.22 30.50
CA THR A 13 -24.46 26.17 29.77
C THR A 13 -24.09 25.09 30.76
N THR A 14 -24.57 23.87 30.55
CA THR A 14 -24.23 22.68 31.35
C THR A 14 -23.15 21.90 30.61
N ALA A 15 -22.06 21.53 31.29
CA ALA A 15 -21.00 20.70 30.73
C ALA A 15 -21.10 19.27 31.27
N TRP A 16 -20.91 18.28 30.41
CA TRP A 16 -20.87 16.86 30.76
C TRP A 16 -19.52 16.25 30.36
N TYR A 17 -19.03 15.27 31.13
CA TYR A 17 -17.85 14.47 30.75
C TYR A 17 -18.05 13.01 31.17
N ALA A 18 -17.50 12.07 30.39
CA ALA A 18 -17.55 10.63 30.64
C ALA A 18 -16.30 10.15 31.39
N ASP A 19 -16.47 9.46 32.52
CA ASP A 19 -15.38 8.82 33.28
C ASP A 19 -15.35 7.32 32.94
N THR A 20 -14.20 6.82 32.50
CA THR A 20 -14.01 5.41 32.08
C THR A 20 -13.21 4.57 33.07
N ARG A 21 -13.06 5.01 34.33
CA ARG A 21 -12.50 4.13 35.37
C ARG A 21 -13.58 3.30 36.05
N GLY A 22 -13.72 2.05 35.60
CA GLY A 22 -14.43 1.00 36.33
C GLY A 22 -15.82 0.63 35.78
N GLY A 23 -15.90 0.13 34.56
CA GLY A 23 -16.89 -0.89 34.13
C GLY A 23 -18.40 -0.59 34.16
N LEU A 24 -18.89 0.54 34.69
CA LEU A 24 -20.31 0.91 34.69
C LEU A 24 -20.48 2.41 34.40
N CYS A 25 -21.19 2.74 33.31
CA CYS A 25 -21.49 4.11 32.91
C CYS A 25 -22.55 4.75 33.83
N GLY A 26 -22.19 5.86 34.48
CA GLY A 26 -23.14 6.72 35.19
C GLY A 26 -22.78 8.19 35.04
N TRP A 27 -23.77 9.04 34.73
CA TRP A 27 -23.62 10.49 34.57
C TRP A 27 -23.72 11.18 35.94
N ARG A 28 -22.80 12.11 36.26
CA ARG A 28 -22.91 13.01 37.44
C ARG A 28 -22.88 14.48 37.03
N GLU A 29 -23.73 15.27 37.69
CA GLU A 29 -23.88 16.72 37.52
C GLU A 29 -22.84 17.48 38.37
N VAL A 30 -22.13 18.45 37.79
CA VAL A 30 -21.10 19.25 38.49
C VAL A 30 -21.45 20.74 38.43
N ALA A 31 -22.30 21.16 39.37
CA ALA A 31 -22.61 22.55 39.77
C ALA A 31 -23.48 23.43 38.85
N SER A 32 -24.44 24.13 39.48
CA SER A 32 -25.25 25.21 38.91
C SER A 32 -24.80 26.57 39.45
N TRP A 33 -24.72 27.60 38.60
CA TRP A 33 -24.40 28.97 39.01
C TRP A 33 -25.61 29.88 38.83
N ARG A 34 -26.07 30.52 39.92
CA ARG A 34 -26.97 31.69 39.86
C ARG A 34 -26.13 32.96 39.76
N THR A 35 -26.36 33.78 38.74
CA THR A 35 -25.67 35.07 38.57
C THR A 35 -26.17 36.08 39.62
N ALA A 36 -25.36 36.38 40.63
CA ALA A 36 -25.52 37.57 41.46
C ALA A 36 -24.82 38.78 40.82
N ARG A 37 -25.49 39.94 40.84
CA ARG A 37 -24.98 41.23 40.31
C ARG A 37 -23.67 41.63 41.00
N CYS A 38 -22.56 41.63 40.25
CA CYS A 38 -21.31 42.22 40.71
C CYS A 38 -21.21 43.67 40.23
N ARG A 39 -21.22 44.64 41.17
CA ARG A 39 -20.96 46.06 40.93
C ARG A 39 -19.50 46.40 41.27
N ARG A 40 -18.50 45.98 40.46
CA ARG A 40 -17.12 46.53 40.44
C ARG A 40 -16.48 46.33 39.05
N PRO A 41 -15.54 47.18 38.59
CA PRO A 41 -14.95 47.04 37.27
C PRO A 41 -14.07 45.79 37.22
N CYS A 42 -14.44 44.81 36.38
CA CYS A 42 -13.67 43.60 36.17
C CYS A 42 -12.36 43.93 35.43
N ARG A 43 -11.21 43.88 36.13
CA ARG A 43 -9.92 43.61 35.49
C ARG A 43 -9.87 42.12 35.16
N TRP A 44 -10.32 41.75 33.97
CA TRP A 44 -10.05 40.41 33.44
C TRP A 44 -8.56 40.34 33.07
N ARG A 45 -7.73 39.75 33.93
CA ARG A 45 -6.52 39.08 33.44
C ARG A 45 -7.02 37.86 32.67
N VAL A 46 -6.84 37.87 31.35
CA VAL A 46 -6.84 36.62 30.58
C VAL A 46 -5.71 35.78 31.19
N PRO A 47 -5.96 34.60 31.77
CA PRO A 47 -4.88 33.73 32.19
C PRO A 47 -4.08 33.40 30.93
N GLN A 48 -2.78 33.66 30.92
CA GLN A 48 -1.87 33.26 29.83
C GLN A 48 -1.76 31.72 29.66
N ARG A 49 -2.64 30.92 30.26
CA ARG A 49 -2.72 29.45 30.14
C ARG A 49 -3.75 29.01 29.12
N LEU A 50 -3.68 29.58 27.92
CA LEU A 50 -4.49 29.15 26.78
C LEU A 50 -3.63 29.19 25.52
N LEU A 51 -2.47 28.51 25.57
CA LEU A 51 -1.59 28.25 24.42
C LEU A 51 -0.43 27.31 24.83
N THR A 52 -0.72 26.14 25.40
CA THR A 52 0.21 25.01 25.33
C THR A 52 -0.59 23.75 25.12
N CYS A 53 -0.58 23.24 23.88
CA CYS A 53 -0.72 21.81 23.65
C CYS A 53 0.32 21.17 24.56
N THR A 54 -0.11 20.53 25.65
CA THR A 54 0.79 19.99 26.67
C THR A 54 1.75 19.02 26.01
N ASP A 55 3.02 19.01 26.45
CA ASP A 55 4.04 18.13 25.87
C ASP A 55 3.62 16.66 25.89
N GLU A 56 2.71 16.26 26.78
CA GLU A 56 2.07 14.94 26.80
C GLU A 56 1.15 14.65 25.60
N VAL A 57 0.33 15.61 25.15
CA VAL A 57 -0.52 15.44 23.96
C VAL A 57 0.34 15.39 22.71
N ARG A 58 1.42 16.20 22.65
CA ARG A 58 2.42 16.11 21.58
C ARG A 58 3.16 14.79 21.60
N ARG A 59 3.55 14.29 22.78
CA ARG A 59 4.26 13.00 22.95
C ARG A 59 3.36 11.83 22.56
N ALA A 60 2.09 11.80 22.99
CA ALA A 60 1.12 10.80 22.58
C ALA A 60 0.79 10.86 21.08
N ALA A 61 0.68 12.06 20.50
CA ALA A 61 0.50 12.20 19.05
C ALA A 61 1.75 11.74 18.27
N MET A 62 2.95 11.96 18.82
CA MET A 62 4.22 11.50 18.26
C MET A 62 4.37 9.98 18.38
N GLU A 63 4.02 9.39 19.52
CA GLU A 63 4.00 7.93 19.75
C GLU A 63 3.03 7.24 18.79
N ASN A 64 1.81 7.75 18.63
CA ASN A 64 0.84 7.24 17.66
C ASN A 64 1.34 7.36 16.20
N ALA A 65 2.06 8.43 15.86
CA ALA A 65 2.65 8.59 14.53
C ALA A 65 3.77 7.57 14.29
N VAL A 66 4.63 7.35 15.29
CA VAL A 66 5.70 6.34 15.25
C VAL A 66 5.12 4.94 15.07
N ASP A 67 4.01 4.62 15.74
CA ASP A 67 3.34 3.32 15.60
C ASP A 67 2.78 3.09 14.20
N LEU A 68 2.21 4.13 13.55
CA LEU A 68 1.73 4.03 12.18
C LEU A 68 2.86 3.76 11.18
N TYR A 69 3.94 4.54 11.24
CA TYR A 69 5.06 4.34 10.31
C TYR A 69 5.78 3.00 10.54
N LYS A 70 5.89 2.56 11.79
CA LYS A 70 6.39 1.22 12.12
C LYS A 70 5.51 0.13 11.54
N ALA A 71 4.18 0.24 11.66
CA ALA A 71 3.24 -0.70 11.08
C ALA A 71 3.35 -0.76 9.54
N ILE A 72 3.51 0.39 8.86
CA ILE A 72 3.78 0.43 7.41
C ILE A 72 5.06 -0.35 7.09
N TYR A 73 6.15 -0.06 7.78
CA TYR A 73 7.44 -0.71 7.56
C TYR A 73 7.36 -2.22 7.73
N GLU A 74 6.81 -2.70 8.85
CA GLU A 74 6.68 -4.12 9.14
C GLU A 74 5.80 -4.85 8.11
N SER A 75 4.72 -4.22 7.65
CA SER A 75 3.87 -4.79 6.61
C SER A 75 4.57 -4.89 5.27
N VAL A 76 5.30 -3.85 4.84
CA VAL A 76 6.07 -3.88 3.59
C VAL A 76 7.13 -4.97 3.62
N GLU A 77 7.83 -5.16 4.74
CA GLU A 77 8.80 -6.24 4.92
C GLU A 77 8.14 -7.64 4.89
N LYS A 78 6.97 -7.79 5.52
CA LYS A 78 6.16 -9.02 5.46
C LYS A 78 5.56 -9.30 4.09
N GLY A 79 5.52 -8.30 3.21
CA GLY A 79 4.96 -8.47 1.87
C GLY A 79 3.52 -8.02 1.72
N GLU A 80 3.00 -7.32 2.71
CA GLU A 80 1.65 -6.80 2.73
C GLU A 80 1.62 -5.40 2.13
N ASN A 81 0.69 -5.17 1.20
CA ASN A 81 0.40 -3.84 0.70
C ASN A 81 -0.44 -3.06 1.73
N VAL A 82 -0.13 -1.78 1.91
CA VAL A 82 -0.86 -0.90 2.84
C VAL A 82 -1.34 0.32 2.08
N CYS A 83 -2.63 0.64 2.18
CA CYS A 83 -3.17 1.91 1.73
C CYS A 83 -3.10 2.92 2.87
N VAL A 84 -2.48 4.07 2.64
CA VAL A 84 -2.37 5.16 3.61
C VAL A 84 -3.36 6.25 3.21
N ALA A 85 -4.39 6.44 4.03
CA ALA A 85 -5.29 7.57 3.91
C ALA A 85 -4.79 8.72 4.78
N THR A 86 -4.65 9.92 4.21
CA THR A 86 -4.19 11.12 4.90
C THR A 86 -5.20 12.25 4.69
N VAL A 87 -5.63 12.91 5.77
CA VAL A 87 -6.42 14.15 5.66
C VAL A 87 -5.49 15.27 5.17
N VAL A 88 -5.65 15.67 3.91
CA VAL A 88 -4.82 16.70 3.26
C VAL A 88 -5.48 18.08 3.26
N GLY A 89 -6.80 18.12 3.49
CA GLY A 89 -7.56 19.37 3.60
C GLY A 89 -8.67 19.26 4.65
N ALA A 90 -8.88 20.33 5.41
CA ALA A 90 -9.97 20.45 6.36
C ALA A 90 -10.44 21.91 6.43
N LYS A 91 -11.75 22.15 6.31
CA LYS A 91 -12.38 23.46 6.46
C LYS A 91 -13.58 23.35 7.39
N GLY A 92 -13.74 24.29 8.31
CA GLY A 92 -14.82 24.26 9.30
C GLY A 92 -14.58 23.23 10.40
N SER A 93 -15.65 22.75 11.04
CA SER A 93 -15.57 21.74 12.10
C SER A 93 -15.45 20.35 11.48
N THR A 94 -14.24 19.81 11.38
CA THR A 94 -13.98 18.42 10.95
C THR A 94 -13.60 17.54 12.16
N PRO A 95 -13.89 16.22 12.14
CA PRO A 95 -13.62 15.35 13.28
C PRO A 95 -12.12 15.14 13.57
N ARG A 96 -11.26 15.30 12.55
CA ARG A 96 -9.80 15.24 12.66
C ARG A 96 -9.14 16.44 11.96
N ASN A 97 -7.92 16.73 12.40
CA ASN A 97 -7.09 17.78 11.83
C ASN A 97 -6.36 17.26 10.57
N MET A 98 -5.93 18.20 9.72
CA MET A 98 -5.01 17.88 8.62
C MET A 98 -3.78 17.13 9.14
N GLY A 99 -3.31 16.16 8.37
CA GLY A 99 -2.22 15.26 8.72
C GLY A 99 -2.64 14.00 9.47
N ALA A 100 -3.90 13.87 9.88
CA ALA A 100 -4.41 12.61 10.43
C ALA A 100 -4.30 11.49 9.38
N LYS A 101 -3.86 10.31 9.82
CA LYS A 101 -3.63 9.14 8.97
C LYS A 101 -4.45 7.93 9.43
N MET A 102 -4.84 7.12 8.47
CA MET A 102 -5.45 5.81 8.66
C MET A 102 -4.81 4.83 7.67
N LEU A 103 -4.29 3.73 8.19
CA LEU A 103 -3.79 2.61 7.41
C LEU A 103 -4.95 1.65 7.16
N ILE A 104 -5.03 1.13 5.94
CA ILE A 104 -5.98 0.10 5.52
C ILE A 104 -5.17 -1.01 4.86
N TRP A 105 -5.42 -2.27 5.23
CA TRP A 105 -4.85 -3.45 4.59
C TRP A 105 -5.85 -4.10 3.64
N GLN A 106 -5.36 -4.94 2.73
CA GLN A 106 -6.20 -5.64 1.74
C GLN A 106 -7.26 -6.56 2.39
N ASP A 107 -6.95 -7.11 3.56
CA ASP A 107 -7.87 -7.94 4.36
C ASP A 107 -8.91 -7.15 5.17
N GLY A 108 -8.90 -5.82 5.06
CA GLY A 108 -9.83 -4.93 5.76
C GLY A 108 -9.39 -4.53 7.17
N ARG A 109 -8.23 -5.00 7.68
CA ARG A 109 -7.64 -4.43 8.90
C ARG A 109 -7.43 -2.92 8.73
N THR A 110 -7.54 -2.18 9.83
CA THR A 110 -7.28 -0.73 9.85
C THR A 110 -6.52 -0.31 11.11
N LEU A 111 -5.74 0.77 11.01
CA LEU A 111 -5.00 1.37 12.13
C LEU A 111 -4.97 2.89 11.98
N GLY A 112 -5.24 3.63 13.05
CA GLY A 112 -5.43 5.08 12.98
C GLY A 112 -6.85 5.46 12.53
N SER A 113 -7.07 6.75 12.26
CA SER A 113 -8.41 7.29 11.98
C SER A 113 -8.31 8.63 11.25
N VAL A 114 -9.19 8.83 10.26
CA VAL A 114 -9.32 10.07 9.49
C VAL A 114 -10.56 10.89 9.87
N GLY A 115 -11.45 10.37 10.72
CA GLY A 115 -12.60 11.14 11.19
C GLY A 115 -13.74 10.37 11.84
N GLY A 116 -13.74 9.03 11.80
CA GLY A 116 -14.83 8.19 12.28
C GLY A 116 -16.06 8.16 11.37
N GLY A 117 -16.97 7.23 11.63
CA GLY A 117 -18.29 7.16 11.00
C GLY A 117 -18.28 6.80 9.51
N GLU A 118 -19.21 7.38 8.76
CA GLU A 118 -19.40 7.09 7.32
C GLU A 118 -18.17 7.45 6.46
N LEU A 119 -17.43 8.47 6.87
CA LEU A 119 -16.20 8.89 6.17
C LEU A 119 -15.19 7.75 6.11
N GLU A 120 -14.97 7.04 7.21
CA GLU A 120 -14.01 5.92 7.25
C GLU A 120 -14.48 4.73 6.41
N LEU A 121 -15.78 4.43 6.40
CA LEU A 121 -16.34 3.37 5.55
C LEU A 121 -16.11 3.65 4.06
N ARG A 122 -16.31 4.90 3.64
CA ARG A 122 -16.06 5.33 2.26
C ARG A 122 -14.56 5.31 1.91
N VAL A 123 -13.70 5.67 2.86
CA VAL A 123 -12.23 5.58 2.69
C VAL A 123 -11.79 4.13 2.55
N VAL A 124 -12.30 3.20 3.36
CA VAL A 124 -12.00 1.76 3.25
C VAL A 124 -12.49 1.21 1.90
N ALA A 125 -13.68 1.58 1.43
CA ALA A 125 -14.18 1.17 0.13
C ALA A 125 -13.28 1.68 -1.02
N ALA A 126 -12.88 2.96 -0.97
CA ALA A 126 -11.97 3.53 -1.97
C ALA A 126 -10.57 2.91 -1.90
N ALA A 127 -10.09 2.51 -0.72
CA ALA A 127 -8.81 1.82 -0.57
C ALA A 127 -8.78 0.50 -1.36
N GLN A 128 -9.91 -0.20 -1.48
CA GLN A 128 -9.99 -1.40 -2.34
C GLN A 128 -9.78 -1.08 -3.82
N GLU A 129 -10.28 0.07 -4.29
CA GLU A 129 -9.99 0.54 -5.64
C GLU A 129 -8.51 0.93 -5.81
N VAL A 130 -7.92 1.56 -4.79
CA VAL A 130 -6.48 1.89 -4.76
C VAL A 130 -5.64 0.62 -4.84
N PHE A 131 -6.01 -0.46 -4.14
CA PHE A 131 -5.32 -1.75 -4.25
C PHE A 131 -5.48 -2.39 -5.63
N ALA A 132 -6.70 -2.39 -6.18
CA ALA A 132 -6.98 -3.00 -7.47
C ALA A 132 -6.30 -2.27 -8.63
N LYS A 133 -6.29 -0.93 -8.60
CA LYS A 133 -5.71 -0.10 -9.66
C LYS A 133 -4.24 0.20 -9.41
N GLY A 134 -3.77 0.15 -8.16
CA GLY A 134 -2.44 0.61 -7.73
C GLY A 134 -2.23 2.11 -7.97
N GLN A 135 -3.29 2.92 -7.90
CA GLN A 135 -3.25 4.36 -8.19
C GLN A 135 -3.69 5.14 -6.95
N PRO A 136 -3.05 6.29 -6.64
CA PRO A 136 -3.52 7.14 -5.58
C PRO A 136 -4.89 7.74 -5.92
N MET A 137 -5.69 7.99 -4.90
CA MET A 137 -7.02 8.58 -5.04
C MET A 137 -7.20 9.76 -4.10
N ARG A 138 -8.07 10.67 -4.47
CA ARG A 138 -8.44 11.84 -3.67
C ARG A 138 -9.94 11.86 -3.51
N LEU A 139 -10.39 11.96 -2.26
CA LEU A 139 -11.80 11.97 -1.90
C LEU A 139 -12.15 13.30 -1.25
N ASP A 140 -13.17 13.95 -1.80
CA ASP A 140 -13.75 15.16 -1.25
C ASP A 140 -15.02 14.80 -0.46
N PHE A 141 -15.09 15.25 0.78
CA PHE A 141 -16.23 15.07 1.67
C PHE A 141 -16.81 16.42 2.07
N SER A 142 -18.07 16.66 1.74
CA SER A 142 -18.83 17.73 2.38
C SER A 142 -19.66 17.12 3.50
N LEU A 143 -19.37 17.50 4.74
CA LEU A 143 -20.09 17.04 5.93
C LEU A 143 -21.28 17.96 6.24
N ARG A 144 -21.75 18.69 5.22
CA ARG A 144 -22.86 19.65 5.32
C ARG A 144 -24.17 18.96 4.94
N GLY A 145 -24.86 18.41 5.95
CA GLY A 145 -26.27 18.01 5.87
C GLY A 145 -26.55 16.50 5.88
N GLY A 146 -27.08 16.01 7.02
CA GLY A 146 -28.21 15.07 7.01
C GLY A 146 -27.93 13.56 7.13
N GLY A 147 -27.71 13.10 8.36
CA GLY A 147 -27.74 11.72 8.86
C GLY A 147 -27.05 11.70 10.24
N ASP A 148 -27.44 10.87 11.20
CA ASP A 148 -27.07 10.99 12.64
C ASP A 148 -25.54 11.02 12.96
N ALA A 149 -24.66 10.91 11.96
CA ALA A 149 -23.21 11.10 12.05
C ALA A 149 -22.70 12.49 11.58
N GLY A 150 -23.57 13.38 11.09
CA GLY A 150 -23.23 14.66 10.44
C GLY A 150 -23.20 15.90 11.36
N ILE A 151 -22.62 15.80 12.55
CA ILE A 151 -22.55 16.93 13.52
C ILE A 151 -21.41 17.92 13.18
N CYS A 152 -20.45 17.48 12.38
CA CYS A 152 -19.26 18.25 12.02
C CYS A 152 -19.50 18.97 10.69
N GLY A 153 -20.10 20.16 10.68
CA GLY A 153 -20.46 20.93 9.46
C GLY A 153 -19.30 21.49 8.62
N GLY A 154 -18.19 20.75 8.51
CA GLY A 154 -17.00 21.08 7.73
C GLY A 154 -16.91 20.37 6.38
N ASP A 155 -15.83 20.64 5.66
CA ASP A 155 -15.42 19.93 4.45
C ASP A 155 -14.06 19.28 4.71
N ALA A 156 -13.86 18.04 4.27
CA ALA A 156 -12.61 17.30 4.44
C ALA A 156 -12.15 16.71 3.10
N GLU A 157 -10.84 16.70 2.91
CA GLU A 157 -10.20 16.11 1.74
C GLU A 157 -9.22 15.03 2.20
N VAL A 158 -9.40 13.81 1.70
CA VAL A 158 -8.58 12.65 2.05
C VAL A 158 -7.83 12.16 0.82
N PHE A 159 -6.51 12.10 0.92
CA PHE A 159 -5.64 11.52 -0.09
C PHE A 159 -5.30 10.07 0.31
N LEU A 160 -5.49 9.14 -0.60
CA LEU A 160 -5.19 7.73 -0.45
C LEU A 160 -4.01 7.38 -1.35
N GLU A 161 -2.98 6.78 -0.79
CA GLU A 161 -1.82 6.30 -1.52
C GLU A 161 -1.51 4.84 -1.18
N LEU A 162 -1.02 4.09 -2.17
CA LEU A 162 -0.59 2.71 -1.99
C LEU A 162 0.89 2.68 -1.62
N VAL A 163 1.20 2.16 -0.43
CA VAL A 163 2.55 1.72 -0.07
C VAL A 163 2.64 0.23 -0.39
N ALA A 164 3.20 -0.07 -1.55
CA ALA A 164 3.33 -1.44 -2.03
C ALA A 164 4.49 -2.17 -1.33
N ALA A 165 4.28 -3.45 -1.08
CA ALA A 165 5.32 -4.34 -0.61
C ALA A 165 6.45 -4.51 -1.64
N LYS A 166 7.65 -4.81 -1.15
CA LYS A 166 8.79 -5.16 -2.02
C LYS A 166 8.42 -6.36 -2.91
N PRO A 167 8.62 -6.26 -4.24
CA PRO A 167 8.31 -7.36 -5.15
C PRO A 167 9.14 -8.59 -4.80
N ARG A 168 8.56 -9.77 -5.04
CA ARG A 168 9.24 -11.05 -4.80
C ARG A 168 9.87 -11.52 -6.11
N LEU A 169 11.11 -11.99 -6.06
CA LEU A 169 11.72 -12.76 -7.15
C LEU A 169 11.89 -14.21 -6.69
N VAL A 170 11.18 -15.13 -7.32
CA VAL A 170 11.33 -16.58 -7.12
C VAL A 170 12.19 -17.14 -8.25
N ILE A 171 13.35 -17.69 -7.90
CA ILE A 171 14.29 -18.32 -8.83
C ILE A 171 14.16 -19.83 -8.68
N ILE A 172 13.67 -20.50 -9.71
CA ILE A 172 13.52 -21.96 -9.74
C ILE A 172 14.78 -22.54 -10.40
N GLY A 173 15.73 -22.99 -9.58
CA GLY A 173 17.04 -23.50 -9.96
C GLY A 173 18.17 -22.67 -9.34
N GLY A 174 18.87 -23.24 -8.35
CA GLY A 174 19.96 -22.61 -7.61
C GLY A 174 21.36 -22.85 -8.20
N GLY A 175 21.47 -23.02 -9.52
CA GLY A 175 22.76 -23.17 -10.21
C GLY A 175 23.59 -21.88 -10.24
N HIS A 176 24.72 -21.88 -10.96
CA HIS A 176 25.61 -20.71 -11.05
C HIS A 176 24.90 -19.41 -11.47
N VAL A 177 24.02 -19.48 -12.46
CA VAL A 177 23.23 -18.32 -12.91
C VAL A 177 22.19 -17.90 -11.86
N GLY A 178 21.52 -18.86 -11.23
CA GLY A 178 20.53 -18.58 -10.17
C GLY A 178 21.15 -17.92 -8.95
N ASN A 179 22.34 -18.36 -8.56
CA ASN A 179 23.13 -17.73 -7.52
C ASN A 179 23.51 -16.28 -7.89
N ALA A 180 24.08 -16.07 -9.08
CA ALA A 180 24.42 -14.74 -9.58
C ALA A 180 23.21 -13.79 -9.61
N LEU A 181 22.08 -14.27 -10.14
CA LEU A 181 20.84 -13.50 -10.19
C LEU A 181 20.29 -13.19 -8.80
N SER A 182 20.35 -14.13 -7.86
CA SER A 182 19.88 -13.91 -6.48
C SER A 182 20.60 -12.75 -5.79
N ARG A 183 21.92 -12.64 -6.01
CA ARG A 183 22.77 -11.55 -5.49
C ARG A 183 22.34 -10.20 -6.06
N LEU A 184 22.21 -10.12 -7.40
CA LEU A 184 21.79 -8.88 -8.06
C LEU A 184 20.37 -8.49 -7.67
N ALA A 185 19.44 -9.45 -7.61
CA ALA A 185 18.05 -9.18 -7.27
C ALA A 185 17.89 -8.65 -5.83
N ALA A 186 18.65 -9.18 -4.88
CA ALA A 186 18.66 -8.67 -3.50
C ALA A 186 19.13 -7.21 -3.46
N LEU A 187 20.19 -6.86 -4.21
CA LEU A 187 20.66 -5.48 -4.33
C LEU A 187 19.63 -4.55 -5.00
N LEU A 188 18.83 -5.09 -5.92
CA LEU A 188 17.75 -4.36 -6.61
C LEU A 188 16.46 -4.23 -5.78
N GLY A 189 16.48 -4.67 -4.51
CA GLY A 189 15.38 -4.52 -3.57
C GLY A 189 14.28 -5.57 -3.67
N PHE A 190 14.53 -6.69 -4.36
CA PHE A 190 13.61 -7.82 -4.37
C PHE A 190 13.72 -8.62 -3.08
N ARG A 191 12.59 -9.18 -2.62
CA ARG A 191 12.60 -10.31 -1.69
C ARG A 191 12.87 -11.56 -2.50
N VAL A 192 14.03 -12.17 -2.32
CA VAL A 192 14.50 -13.26 -3.17
C VAL A 192 14.28 -14.61 -2.51
N VAL A 193 13.68 -15.52 -3.27
CA VAL A 193 13.50 -16.92 -2.88
C VAL A 193 14.14 -17.78 -3.96
N VAL A 194 14.99 -18.73 -3.58
CA VAL A 194 15.58 -19.70 -4.50
C VAL A 194 15.03 -21.08 -4.17
N MET A 195 14.39 -21.69 -5.16
CA MET A 195 13.82 -23.04 -5.06
C MET A 195 14.66 -24.01 -5.88
N ASP A 196 15.11 -25.12 -5.29
CA ASP A 196 15.82 -26.19 -5.99
C ASP A 196 15.42 -27.54 -5.38
N THR A 197 15.52 -28.60 -6.17
CA THR A 197 15.29 -29.97 -5.67
C THR A 197 16.44 -30.47 -4.80
N ARG A 198 17.63 -29.90 -5.02
CA ARG A 198 18.82 -30.19 -4.23
C ARG A 198 18.85 -29.30 -3.00
N GLU A 199 19.49 -29.80 -1.95
CA GLU A 199 19.94 -28.96 -0.86
C GLU A 199 21.03 -28.01 -1.38
N LEU A 200 20.82 -26.71 -1.21
CA LEU A 200 21.75 -25.67 -1.65
C LEU A 200 22.65 -25.24 -0.49
N ASP A 201 23.92 -25.01 -0.78
CA ASP A 201 24.85 -24.44 0.19
C ASP A 201 24.51 -22.96 0.43
N ALA A 202 23.97 -22.67 1.62
CA ALA A 202 23.58 -21.33 2.03
C ALA A 202 24.75 -20.32 2.02
N SER A 203 26.00 -20.77 2.21
CA SER A 203 27.17 -19.88 2.22
C SER A 203 27.43 -19.24 0.85
N LEU A 204 26.90 -19.81 -0.23
CA LEU A 204 27.03 -19.26 -1.57
C LEU A 204 26.05 -18.12 -1.84
N PHE A 205 25.02 -17.92 -1.02
CA PHE A 205 23.96 -16.93 -1.23
C PHE A 205 24.03 -15.79 -0.21
N PRO A 206 23.53 -14.59 -0.52
CA PRO A 206 23.35 -13.54 0.49
C PRO A 206 22.41 -13.99 1.62
N GLU A 207 22.64 -13.54 2.84
CA GLU A 207 21.79 -13.87 4.01
C GLU A 207 20.32 -13.48 3.85
N SER A 208 20.03 -12.46 3.03
CA SER A 208 18.68 -12.01 2.73
C SER A 208 17.92 -12.92 1.76
N VAL A 209 18.59 -13.91 1.14
CA VAL A 209 17.98 -14.83 0.19
C VAL A 209 17.41 -16.03 0.94
N GLN A 210 16.12 -16.28 0.76
CA GLN A 210 15.48 -17.46 1.32
C GLN A 210 15.69 -18.67 0.40
N LEU A 211 16.30 -19.73 0.92
CA LEU A 211 16.48 -20.99 0.20
C LEU A 211 15.36 -21.96 0.59
N VAL A 212 14.71 -22.55 -0.41
CA VAL A 212 13.60 -23.50 -0.22
C VAL A 212 13.91 -24.76 -1.02
N GLN A 213 14.13 -25.86 -0.33
CA GLN A 213 14.23 -27.16 -0.99
C GLN A 213 12.83 -27.66 -1.34
N VAL A 214 12.57 -27.87 -2.63
CA VAL A 214 11.32 -28.47 -3.11
C VAL A 214 11.55 -29.95 -3.39
N GLN A 215 10.52 -30.78 -3.23
CA GLN A 215 10.65 -32.21 -3.57
C GLN A 215 10.76 -32.41 -5.09
N SER A 216 10.03 -31.59 -5.85
CA SER A 216 9.98 -31.67 -7.30
C SER A 216 9.52 -30.35 -7.92
N TYR A 217 9.88 -30.14 -9.20
CA TYR A 217 9.50 -28.94 -9.94
C TYR A 217 8.04 -28.96 -10.45
N ASP A 218 7.38 -30.11 -10.43
CA ASP A 218 5.95 -30.26 -10.76
C ASP A 218 5.02 -30.02 -9.56
N ALA A 219 5.56 -29.77 -8.36
CA ALA A 219 4.79 -29.51 -7.15
C ALA A 219 5.35 -28.29 -6.38
N LEU A 220 5.43 -27.14 -7.05
CA LEU A 220 5.90 -25.90 -6.43
C LEU A 220 4.88 -25.36 -5.40
N PRO A 221 5.34 -24.83 -4.25
CA PRO A 221 4.47 -24.27 -3.21
C PRO A 221 3.78 -22.99 -3.70
N LYS A 222 2.46 -23.04 -3.89
CA LYS A 222 1.67 -22.00 -4.58
C LYS A 222 1.59 -20.68 -3.81
N GLU A 223 1.75 -20.72 -2.49
CA GLU A 223 1.73 -19.56 -1.60
C GLU A 223 2.84 -18.53 -1.88
N TRP A 224 3.88 -18.91 -2.63
CA TRP A 224 4.96 -18.00 -3.03
C TRP A 224 4.65 -17.18 -4.28
N PHE A 225 3.53 -17.45 -4.94
CA PHE A 225 3.21 -16.91 -6.26
C PHE A 225 1.93 -16.08 -6.22
N ASP A 226 2.09 -14.79 -6.47
CA ASP A 226 1.02 -13.79 -6.50
C ASP A 226 1.26 -12.74 -7.60
N ALA A 227 0.38 -11.76 -7.69
CA ALA A 227 0.47 -10.66 -8.66
C ALA A 227 1.68 -9.73 -8.49
N ASN A 228 2.41 -9.80 -7.38
CA ASN A 228 3.64 -9.05 -7.13
C ASN A 228 4.89 -9.96 -7.21
N THR A 229 4.73 -11.17 -7.77
CA THR A 229 5.79 -12.16 -7.90
C THR A 229 6.34 -12.19 -9.32
N TYR A 230 7.67 -12.12 -9.40
CA TYR A 230 8.48 -12.34 -10.58
C TYR A 230 9.05 -13.75 -10.46
N ALA A 231 8.85 -14.61 -11.45
CA ALA A 231 9.38 -15.96 -11.43
C ALA A 231 10.37 -16.19 -12.58
N VAL A 232 11.47 -16.87 -12.29
CA VAL A 232 12.48 -17.25 -13.28
C VAL A 232 12.75 -18.74 -13.21
N VAL A 233 12.52 -19.43 -14.32
CA VAL A 233 12.75 -20.87 -14.46
C VAL A 233 14.14 -21.11 -15.07
N MET A 234 15.02 -21.72 -14.29
CA MET A 234 16.41 -22.01 -14.66
C MET A 234 16.95 -23.30 -14.02
N THR A 235 16.18 -24.38 -14.16
CA THR A 235 16.54 -25.68 -13.60
C THR A 235 17.70 -26.33 -14.39
N PRO A 236 18.38 -27.34 -13.82
CA PRO A 236 19.53 -27.98 -14.48
C PRO A 236 19.19 -28.76 -15.75
N ASN A 237 17.94 -29.13 -15.98
CA ASN A 237 17.56 -30.00 -17.09
C ASN A 237 16.22 -29.59 -17.74
N HIS A 238 16.03 -30.04 -18.98
CA HIS A 238 14.84 -29.71 -19.78
C HIS A 238 13.52 -30.14 -19.13
N MET A 239 13.52 -31.24 -18.38
CA MET A 239 12.31 -31.77 -17.74
C MET A 239 11.89 -30.93 -16.54
N GLY A 240 12.85 -30.44 -15.76
CA GLY A 240 12.61 -29.53 -14.66
C GLY A 240 12.02 -28.21 -15.13
N ASP A 241 12.55 -27.63 -16.22
CA ASP A 241 12.02 -26.36 -16.73
C ASP A 241 10.60 -26.51 -17.24
N ARG A 242 10.30 -27.60 -17.95
CA ARG A 242 8.94 -27.90 -18.40
C ARG A 242 7.99 -28.09 -17.21
N ALA A 243 8.41 -28.86 -16.20
CA ALA A 243 7.59 -29.14 -15.02
C ALA A 243 7.28 -27.86 -14.23
N ALA A 244 8.29 -27.03 -13.97
CA ALA A 244 8.12 -25.75 -13.31
C ALA A 244 7.24 -24.81 -14.14
N LEU A 245 7.51 -24.66 -15.43
CA LEU A 245 6.77 -23.74 -16.29
C LEU A 245 5.28 -24.14 -16.40
N ALA A 246 4.97 -25.43 -16.45
CA ALA A 246 3.59 -25.93 -16.45
C ALA A 246 2.80 -25.49 -15.22
N GLN A 247 3.43 -25.44 -14.05
CA GLN A 247 2.81 -24.98 -12.79
C GLN A 247 2.58 -23.46 -12.76
N LEU A 248 3.44 -22.68 -13.44
CA LEU A 248 3.50 -21.23 -13.29
C LEU A 248 2.82 -20.45 -14.41
N VAL A 249 2.73 -21.01 -15.63
CA VAL A 249 2.32 -20.27 -16.84
C VAL A 249 0.90 -19.69 -16.78
N GLN A 250 0.00 -20.29 -15.99
CA GLN A 250 -1.36 -19.80 -15.82
C GLN A 250 -1.54 -18.91 -14.58
N LEU A 251 -0.51 -18.78 -13.74
CA LEU A 251 -0.60 -17.96 -12.53
C LEU A 251 -0.57 -16.47 -12.89
N PRO A 252 -1.19 -15.61 -12.07
CA PRO A 252 -1.23 -14.18 -12.30
C PRO A 252 0.10 -13.54 -11.88
N LEU A 253 1.24 -13.93 -12.46
CA LEU A 253 2.56 -13.39 -12.11
C LEU A 253 2.82 -12.03 -12.76
N ALA A 254 3.59 -11.17 -12.09
CA ALA A 254 4.08 -9.91 -12.64
C ALA A 254 5.06 -10.14 -13.81
N TYR A 255 5.80 -11.25 -13.76
CA TYR A 255 6.76 -11.65 -14.77
C TYR A 255 7.03 -13.15 -14.66
N LEU A 256 7.19 -13.81 -15.81
CA LEU A 256 7.59 -15.20 -15.89
C LEU A 256 8.61 -15.36 -17.02
N GLY A 257 9.83 -15.72 -16.68
CA GLY A 257 10.90 -15.95 -17.65
C GLY A 257 11.45 -17.37 -17.57
N MET A 258 11.94 -17.90 -18.69
CA MET A 258 12.58 -19.21 -18.76
C MET A 258 13.93 -19.13 -19.48
N ILE A 259 14.97 -19.67 -18.84
CA ILE A 259 16.28 -19.80 -19.46
C ILE A 259 16.33 -20.92 -20.50
N GLY A 260 17.06 -20.69 -21.58
CA GLY A 260 17.36 -21.74 -22.55
C GLY A 260 17.72 -21.22 -23.93
N SER A 261 18.33 -22.07 -24.75
CA SER A 261 18.50 -21.81 -26.17
C SER A 261 17.15 -21.75 -26.88
N ARG A 262 17.07 -21.09 -28.05
CA ARG A 262 15.84 -21.02 -28.86
C ARG A 262 15.23 -22.40 -29.11
N ARG A 263 16.06 -23.37 -29.48
CA ARG A 263 15.65 -24.77 -29.67
C ARG A 263 15.04 -25.38 -28.40
N LYS A 264 15.66 -25.14 -27.23
CA LYS A 264 15.15 -25.62 -25.94
C LYS A 264 13.78 -25.02 -25.64
N VAL A 265 13.63 -23.71 -25.84
CA VAL A 265 12.36 -22.99 -25.65
C VAL A 265 11.26 -23.56 -26.52
N GLU A 266 11.53 -23.72 -27.83
CA GLU A 266 10.56 -24.27 -28.79
C GLU A 266 10.09 -25.67 -28.41
N GLN A 267 11.00 -26.54 -27.96
CA GLN A 267 10.68 -27.89 -27.51
C GLN A 267 9.79 -27.87 -26.27
N THR A 268 10.12 -27.06 -25.27
CA THR A 268 9.29 -26.90 -24.06
C THR A 268 7.90 -26.38 -24.40
N PHE A 269 7.81 -25.33 -25.23
CA PHE A 269 6.54 -24.71 -25.59
C PHE A 269 5.66 -25.66 -26.40
N ARG A 270 6.24 -26.44 -27.32
CA ARG A 270 5.52 -27.50 -28.04
C ARG A 270 4.90 -28.52 -27.08
N ALA A 271 5.70 -29.02 -26.13
CA ALA A 271 5.20 -30.00 -25.16
C ALA A 271 4.10 -29.41 -24.25
N LEU A 272 4.18 -28.13 -23.88
CA LEU A 272 3.14 -27.47 -23.10
C LEU A 272 1.84 -27.25 -23.90
N ARG A 273 1.94 -26.93 -25.20
CA ARG A 273 0.77 -26.87 -26.10
C ARG A 273 0.08 -28.22 -26.20
N GLU A 274 0.85 -29.30 -26.35
CA GLU A 274 0.33 -30.67 -26.38
C GLU A 274 -0.38 -31.05 -25.07
N GLN A 275 -0.01 -30.42 -23.95
CA GLN A 275 -0.67 -30.57 -22.64
C GLN A 275 -1.88 -29.64 -22.46
N GLY A 276 -2.26 -28.87 -23.49
CA GLY A 276 -3.42 -27.98 -23.46
C GLY A 276 -3.16 -26.60 -22.84
N VAL A 277 -1.90 -26.19 -22.66
CA VAL A 277 -1.60 -24.83 -22.22
C VAL A 277 -2.00 -23.83 -23.33
N PRO A 278 -2.82 -22.82 -23.02
CA PRO A 278 -3.24 -21.81 -24.00
C PRO A 278 -2.07 -20.99 -24.56
N GLU A 279 -2.18 -20.56 -25.83
CA GLU A 279 -1.12 -19.81 -26.51
C GLU A 279 -0.92 -18.41 -25.90
N ASP A 280 -1.99 -17.76 -25.44
CA ASP A 280 -1.92 -16.48 -24.74
C ASP A 280 -1.15 -16.59 -23.42
N ALA A 281 -1.27 -17.71 -22.70
CA ALA A 281 -0.49 -17.98 -21.51
C ALA A 281 1.01 -18.16 -21.85
N LEU A 282 1.33 -18.88 -22.93
CA LEU A 282 2.72 -19.03 -23.41
C LEU A 282 3.33 -17.73 -23.91
N ASN A 283 2.55 -16.88 -24.59
CA ASN A 283 3.00 -15.58 -25.11
C ASN A 283 3.39 -14.59 -24.00
N ARG A 284 2.96 -14.82 -22.76
CA ARG A 284 3.36 -14.03 -21.59
C ARG A 284 4.73 -14.43 -21.02
N VAL A 285 5.30 -15.54 -21.47
CA VAL A 285 6.57 -16.08 -20.97
C VAL A 285 7.74 -15.46 -21.74
N TYR A 286 8.69 -14.88 -21.01
CA TYR A 286 9.94 -14.34 -21.56
C TYR A 286 10.95 -15.47 -21.77
N ALA A 287 11.05 -15.98 -23.00
CA ALA A 287 11.90 -17.12 -23.32
C ALA A 287 12.45 -17.04 -24.77
N PRO A 288 13.78 -17.08 -25.00
CA PRO A 288 14.84 -17.04 -24.00
C PRO A 288 14.79 -15.80 -23.13
N ILE A 289 15.00 -15.98 -21.83
CA ILE A 289 14.99 -14.90 -20.85
C ILE A 289 16.18 -13.94 -20.99
N GLY A 290 15.96 -12.67 -20.71
CA GLY A 290 16.99 -11.64 -20.60
C GLY A 290 17.25 -10.88 -21.91
N LEU A 291 17.77 -9.66 -21.76
CA LEU A 291 18.11 -8.80 -22.90
C LEU A 291 19.28 -9.35 -23.72
N GLY A 292 19.22 -9.17 -25.04
CA GLY A 292 20.26 -9.59 -25.99
C GLY A 292 21.55 -8.75 -25.93
N ILE A 293 22.29 -8.84 -24.83
CA ILE A 293 23.54 -8.09 -24.59
C ILE A 293 24.82 -8.88 -24.93
N GLY A 294 24.69 -10.08 -25.52
CA GLY A 294 25.84 -10.95 -25.81
C GLY A 294 26.45 -11.59 -24.56
N ALA A 295 25.65 -11.86 -23.52
CA ALA A 295 26.13 -12.42 -22.27
C ALA A 295 26.67 -13.86 -22.42
N GLU A 296 27.83 -14.15 -21.84
CA GLU A 296 28.46 -15.48 -21.86
C GLU A 296 28.67 -16.03 -20.46
N THR A 297 29.02 -15.19 -19.49
CA THR A 297 29.28 -15.62 -18.11
C THR A 297 28.00 -15.67 -17.26
N PRO A 298 27.96 -16.46 -16.16
CA PRO A 298 26.80 -16.48 -15.28
C PRO A 298 26.39 -15.11 -14.73
N MET A 299 27.37 -14.24 -14.44
CA MET A 299 27.11 -12.88 -13.97
C MET A 299 26.55 -11.98 -15.07
N GLU A 300 27.06 -12.06 -16.30
CA GLU A 300 26.52 -11.30 -17.44
C GLU A 300 25.09 -11.74 -17.77
N ILE A 301 24.82 -13.05 -17.73
CA ILE A 301 23.48 -13.60 -17.93
C ILE A 301 22.55 -13.08 -16.82
N ALA A 302 23.00 -13.06 -15.57
CA ALA A 302 22.23 -12.49 -14.47
C ALA A 302 21.94 -10.98 -14.66
N VAL A 303 22.89 -10.20 -15.17
CA VAL A 303 22.68 -8.78 -15.52
C VAL A 303 21.64 -8.64 -16.64
N SER A 304 21.74 -9.46 -17.69
CA SER A 304 20.79 -9.51 -18.80
C SER A 304 19.36 -9.76 -18.33
N ILE A 305 19.18 -10.75 -17.44
CA ILE A 305 17.87 -11.10 -16.85
C ILE A 305 17.37 -9.98 -15.94
N ALA A 306 18.22 -9.46 -15.05
CA ALA A 306 17.84 -8.39 -14.15
C ALA A 306 17.43 -7.12 -14.90
N ALA A 307 18.11 -6.80 -16.00
CA ALA A 307 17.76 -5.66 -16.87
C ALA A 307 16.38 -5.85 -17.53
N GLU A 308 16.06 -7.04 -18.03
CA GLU A 308 14.73 -7.35 -18.58
C GLU A 308 13.64 -7.24 -17.51
N ILE A 309 13.88 -7.78 -16.31
CA ILE A 309 12.96 -7.67 -15.17
C ILE A 309 12.69 -6.20 -14.81
N ILE A 310 13.73 -5.37 -14.75
CA ILE A 310 13.60 -3.92 -14.50
C ILE A 310 12.80 -3.25 -15.63
N GLN A 311 13.07 -3.60 -16.89
CA GLN A 311 12.35 -3.07 -18.04
C GLN A 311 10.86 -3.39 -17.94
N VAL A 312 10.48 -4.63 -17.65
CA VAL A 312 9.07 -5.03 -17.51
C VAL A 312 8.41 -4.30 -16.34
N ARG A 313 9.07 -4.27 -15.18
CA ARG A 313 8.57 -3.56 -13.97
C ARG A 313 8.27 -2.09 -14.25
N ASN A 314 9.18 -1.41 -14.96
CA ASN A 314 9.06 0.01 -15.24
C ASN A 314 8.14 0.29 -16.45
N THR A 315 8.06 -0.59 -17.43
CA THR A 315 7.17 -0.40 -18.60
C THR A 315 5.71 -0.54 -18.20
N ALA A 316 5.38 -1.51 -17.34
CA ALA A 316 4.05 -1.61 -16.74
C ALA A 316 3.65 -0.32 -16.00
N HIS A 317 4.61 0.35 -15.35
CA HIS A 317 4.40 1.66 -14.73
C HIS A 317 4.17 2.76 -15.78
N LEU A 318 5.02 2.84 -16.80
CA LEU A 318 4.96 3.88 -17.84
C LEU A 318 3.71 3.79 -18.72
N GLU A 319 3.30 2.59 -19.13
CA GLU A 319 2.06 2.39 -19.92
C GLU A 319 0.82 2.79 -19.13
N LYS A 320 0.84 2.50 -17.82
CA LYS A 320 -0.22 2.88 -16.89
C LYS A 320 -0.30 4.41 -16.73
N GLU A 321 0.82 5.09 -16.51
CA GLU A 321 0.90 6.56 -16.46
C GLU A 321 0.45 7.21 -17.78
N ALA A 322 0.83 6.66 -18.92
CA ALA A 322 0.44 7.19 -20.23
C ALA A 322 -1.08 7.08 -20.47
N ARG A 323 -1.70 5.97 -20.05
CA ARG A 323 -3.16 5.76 -20.13
C ARG A 323 -3.93 6.75 -19.26
N GLU A 324 -3.40 7.07 -18.07
CA GLU A 324 -3.98 8.05 -17.15
C GLU A 324 -3.97 9.48 -17.73
N ARG A 325 -2.83 9.94 -18.28
CA ARG A 325 -2.73 11.26 -18.91
C ARG A 325 -3.74 11.41 -20.06
N LYS A 326 -3.94 10.35 -20.85
CA LYS A 326 -4.92 10.33 -21.93
C LYS A 326 -6.36 10.40 -21.39
N HIS A 327 -6.67 9.72 -20.29
CA HIS A 327 -8.00 9.76 -19.69
C HIS A 327 -8.30 11.11 -19.01
N GLN A 328 -7.30 11.73 -18.36
CA GLN A 328 -7.44 13.02 -17.69
C GLN A 328 -7.60 14.17 -18.70
N SER A 329 -6.85 14.15 -19.80
CA SER A 329 -7.01 15.10 -20.91
C SER A 329 -8.39 14.98 -21.58
N LEU A 330 -8.89 13.75 -21.80
CA LEU A 330 -10.25 13.53 -22.31
C LEU A 330 -11.33 14.07 -21.35
N LYS A 331 -11.19 13.86 -20.04
CA LYS A 331 -12.12 14.40 -19.04
C LYS A 331 -12.10 15.93 -18.99
N GLN A 332 -10.94 16.57 -19.13
CA GLN A 332 -10.82 18.03 -19.19
C GLN A 332 -11.42 18.61 -20.48
N ALA A 333 -11.23 17.93 -21.62
CA ALA A 333 -11.86 18.31 -22.89
C ALA A 333 -13.40 18.20 -22.81
N LEU A 334 -13.92 17.14 -22.16
CA LEU A 334 -15.36 16.96 -22.00
C LEU A 334 -15.98 18.01 -21.07
N HIS A 335 -15.33 18.35 -19.96
CA HIS A 335 -15.82 19.39 -19.03
C HIS A 335 -15.79 20.80 -19.62
N SER A 336 -14.83 21.11 -20.50
CA SER A 336 -14.78 22.41 -21.18
C SER A 336 -15.84 22.56 -22.27
N GLN A 337 -16.31 21.47 -22.88
CA GLN A 337 -17.40 21.48 -23.86
C GLN A 337 -18.80 21.61 -23.23
N VAL A 338 -18.97 21.21 -21.96
CA VAL A 338 -20.25 21.32 -21.22
C VAL A 338 -20.39 22.67 -20.49
N ALA A 339 -19.30 23.44 -20.39
CA ALA A 339 -19.27 24.77 -19.77
C ALA A 339 -19.54 25.93 -20.76
N HIS A 340 -19.95 25.62 -22.00
CA HIS A 340 -20.36 26.56 -23.05
C HIS A 340 -21.78 26.24 -23.52
#